data_AF-A0A287IB24-F1
#
_entry.id   AF-A0A287IB24-F1
#
_cell.length_a   1.000
_cell.length_b   1.000
_cell.length_c   1.000
_cell.angle_alpha   90.00
_cell.angle_beta   90.00
_cell.angle_gamma   90.00
#
_symmetry.space_group_name_H-M   'P 1'
#
loop_
_entity.id
_entity.type
_entity.pdbx_description
1 polymer ?
#
loop_
_entity_poly.entity_id
_entity_poly.type
_entity_poly.pdbx_seq_one_letter_code
_entity_poly.pdbx_strand_id
1 'polypeptide(L)'
;MSPNVGESSNPNEPTKKKAKVVKNKEYALMTTLQDGFKLVAAALVKSGGDDDTIPHDLWEVVPGTIGSAEGYLAHYYAHLVDNPKIARALMSLSESNLLIRVGRYVMKYFA
;
A
#
# COMPACT_ATOMS: atom_id res chain seq x y z
N MET A 1 -10.84 -70.82 22.98
CA MET A 1 -11.58 -69.74 23.68
C MET A 1 -10.54 -68.83 24.30
N SER A 2 -10.39 -67.61 23.78
CA SER A 2 -9.47 -66.60 24.31
C SER A 2 -10.31 -65.43 24.84
N PRO A 3 -10.05 -64.88 26.04
CA PRO A 3 -10.79 -63.71 26.51
C PRO A 3 -10.13 -62.44 25.95
N ASN A 4 -10.93 -61.60 25.27
CA ASN A 4 -10.56 -60.24 24.92
C ASN A 4 -10.85 -59.35 26.14
N VAL A 5 -9.80 -58.86 26.81
CA VAL A 5 -9.91 -57.97 27.98
C VAL A 5 -10.08 -56.53 27.50
N GLY A 6 -11.26 -55.98 27.80
CA GLY A 6 -11.43 -54.68 28.46
C GLY A 6 -10.83 -53.46 27.78
N GLU A 7 -11.62 -52.85 26.91
CA GLU A 7 -11.49 -51.45 26.50
C GLU A 7 -11.71 -50.54 27.73
N SER A 8 -10.61 -49.98 28.26
CA SER A 8 -10.65 -48.96 29.32
C SER A 8 -10.54 -47.59 28.68
N SER A 9 -11.69 -46.97 28.42
CA SER A 9 -11.76 -45.55 28.09
C SER A 9 -11.80 -44.76 29.40
N ASN A 10 -10.67 -44.16 29.79
CA ASN A 10 -10.60 -43.21 30.89
C ASN A 10 -11.42 -41.94 30.53
N PRO A 11 -12.45 -41.56 31.30
CA PRO A 11 -13.28 -40.38 30.99
C PRO A 11 -12.62 -39.04 31.35
N ASN A 12 -11.34 -39.03 31.74
CA ASN A 12 -10.65 -37.85 32.28
C ASN A 12 -9.42 -37.39 31.49
N GLU A 13 -9.28 -37.72 30.20
CA GLU A 13 -8.28 -37.04 29.39
C GLU A 13 -8.80 -35.63 29.02
N PRO A 14 -8.08 -34.53 29.35
CA PRO A 14 -8.50 -33.20 28.95
C PRO A 14 -8.53 -33.17 27.43
N THR A 15 -9.73 -32.99 26.85
CA THR A 15 -9.90 -32.80 25.42
C THR A 15 -8.90 -31.76 24.94
N LYS A 16 -7.93 -32.19 24.13
CA LYS A 16 -6.94 -31.32 23.50
C LYS A 16 -7.70 -30.32 22.64
N LYS A 17 -8.01 -29.14 23.20
CA LYS A 17 -8.61 -28.03 22.47
C LYS A 17 -7.61 -27.64 21.39
N LYS A 18 -7.84 -28.11 20.16
CA LYS A 18 -7.08 -27.66 19.00
C LYS A 18 -7.24 -26.15 18.94
N ALA A 19 -6.15 -25.41 19.11
CA ALA A 19 -6.14 -23.98 18.94
C ALA A 19 -6.69 -23.67 17.55
N LYS A 20 -7.79 -22.92 17.49
CA LYS A 20 -8.37 -22.46 16.24
C LYS A 20 -7.35 -21.48 15.65
N VAL A 21 -6.53 -21.94 14.71
CA VAL A 21 -5.62 -21.05 13.98
C VAL A 21 -6.50 -20.05 13.24
N VAL A 22 -6.53 -18.82 13.76
CA VAL A 22 -7.24 -17.71 13.16
C VAL A 22 -6.53 -17.40 11.84
N LYS A 23 -7.14 -17.81 10.73
CA LYS A 23 -6.66 -17.59 9.34
C LYS A 23 -6.69 -16.11 8.90
N ASN A 24 -6.60 -15.16 9.84
CA ASN A 24 -6.88 -13.75 9.58
C ASN A 24 -5.63 -12.84 9.69
N LYS A 25 -4.44 -13.44 9.81
CA LYS A 25 -3.18 -12.68 9.95
C LYS A 25 -2.82 -11.93 8.67
N GLU A 26 -3.14 -12.49 7.50
CA GLU A 26 -2.90 -11.84 6.21
C GLU A 26 -3.77 -10.60 6.01
N TYR A 27 -5.06 -10.67 6.33
CA TYR A 27 -5.94 -9.50 6.33
C TYR A 27 -5.49 -8.42 7.32
N ALA A 28 -5.03 -8.82 8.51
CA ALA A 28 -4.50 -7.87 9.49
C ALA A 28 -3.26 -7.12 8.98
N LEU A 29 -2.33 -7.83 8.31
CA LEU A 29 -1.15 -7.24 7.70
C LEU A 29 -1.54 -6.31 6.53
N MET A 30 -2.42 -6.76 5.65
CA MET A 30 -2.88 -5.98 4.50
C MET A 30 -3.57 -4.68 4.93
N THR A 31 -4.43 -4.76 5.95
CA THR A 31 -5.12 -3.60 6.52
C THR A 31 -4.11 -2.61 7.12
N THR A 32 -3.16 -3.11 7.90
CA THR A 32 -2.10 -2.28 8.52
C THR A 32 -1.25 -1.57 7.47
N LEU A 33 -0.86 -2.26 6.40
CA LEU A 33 -0.11 -1.66 5.29
C LEU A 33 -0.94 -0.59 4.57
N GLN A 34 -2.22 -0.87 4.31
CA GLN A 34 -3.12 0.07 3.65
C GLN A 34 -3.30 1.34 4.47
N ASP A 35 -3.47 1.21 5.79
CA ASP A 35 -3.61 2.35 6.70
C ASP A 35 -2.31 3.14 6.85
N GLY A 36 -1.16 2.45 6.90
CA GLY A 36 0.16 3.09 6.81
C GLY A 36 0.32 3.92 5.54
N PHE A 37 -0.12 3.40 4.38
CA PHE A 37 -0.08 4.15 3.13
C PHE A 37 -1.04 5.34 3.11
N LYS A 38 -2.23 5.24 3.71
CA LYS A 38 -3.15 6.38 3.86
C LYS A 38 -2.51 7.48 4.70
N LEU A 39 -1.83 7.13 5.80
CA LEU A 39 -1.11 8.08 6.65
C LEU A 39 0.01 8.79 5.88
N VAL A 40 0.81 8.05 5.11
CA VAL A 40 1.87 8.63 4.28
C VAL A 40 1.29 9.56 3.21
N ALA A 41 0.21 9.16 2.53
CA ALA A 41 -0.45 10.00 1.54
C ALA A 41 -0.98 11.31 2.17
N ALA A 42 -1.62 11.22 3.34
CA ALA A 42 -2.11 12.38 4.07
C ALA A 42 -0.97 13.31 4.52
N ALA A 43 0.14 12.74 5.02
CA ALA A 43 1.32 13.51 5.41
C ALA A 43 1.96 14.24 4.22
N LEU A 44 1.99 13.61 3.05
CA LEU A 44 2.45 14.25 1.81
C LEU A 44 1.56 15.43 1.43
N VAL A 45 0.24 15.25 1.44
CA VAL A 45 -0.70 16.34 1.12
C VAL A 45 -0.50 17.52 2.10
N LYS A 46 -0.26 17.22 3.37
CA LYS A 46 0.02 18.24 4.40
C LYS A 46 1.39 18.93 4.23
N SER A 47 2.42 18.18 3.83
CA SER A 47 3.75 18.77 3.55
C SER A 47 3.71 19.68 2.32
N GLY A 48 2.73 19.46 1.46
CA GLY A 48 2.40 20.35 0.35
C GLY A 48 2.04 21.76 0.78
N GLY A 49 1.79 22.10 2.05
CA GLY A 49 1.47 23.48 2.48
C GLY A 49 0.11 23.98 1.97
N ASP A 50 -0.23 25.23 2.31
CA ASP A 50 -1.55 25.83 2.02
C ASP A 50 -1.60 26.60 0.69
N ASP A 51 -0.45 26.79 0.05
CA ASP A 51 -0.38 27.43 -1.26
C ASP A 51 -0.90 26.45 -2.33
N ASP A 52 -1.80 26.89 -3.21
CA ASP A 52 -2.31 26.05 -4.30
C ASP A 52 -1.53 26.27 -5.62
N THR A 53 -0.43 27.02 -5.57
CA THR A 53 0.44 27.28 -6.73
C THR A 53 1.19 26.03 -7.17
N ILE A 54 1.07 25.68 -8.45
CA ILE A 54 1.80 24.57 -9.07
C ILE A 54 3.31 24.93 -9.11
N PRO A 55 4.22 24.03 -8.69
CA PRO A 55 5.66 24.27 -8.76
C PRO A 55 6.13 24.52 -10.20
N HIS A 56 6.97 25.55 -10.39
CA HIS A 56 7.44 25.97 -11.73
C HIS A 56 8.32 24.91 -12.42
N ASP A 57 9.09 24.17 -11.63
CA ASP A 57 10.05 23.13 -12.04
C ASP A 57 9.41 21.74 -12.18
N LEU A 58 8.08 21.61 -12.01
CA LEU A 58 7.36 20.34 -12.09
C LEU A 58 7.60 19.61 -13.42
N TRP A 59 7.67 20.37 -14.51
CA TRP A 59 7.88 19.88 -15.87
C TRP A 59 9.27 19.33 -16.12
N GLU A 60 10.27 19.64 -15.28
CA GLU A 60 11.64 19.17 -15.46
C GLU A 60 11.90 17.88 -14.67
N VAL A 61 11.25 17.73 -13.52
CA VAL A 61 11.46 16.62 -12.58
C VAL A 61 10.72 15.34 -13.00
N VAL A 62 9.52 15.47 -13.58
CA VAL A 62 8.63 14.34 -13.89
C VAL A 62 8.94 13.63 -15.23
N PRO A 63 9.40 14.27 -16.33
CA PRO A 63 9.76 13.54 -17.55
C PRO A 63 11.10 12.81 -17.39
N GLY A 64 12.05 13.39 -16.65
CA GLY A 64 13.39 12.79 -16.44
C GLY A 64 13.34 11.44 -15.72
N THR A 65 12.23 11.15 -15.03
CA THR A 65 12.05 9.97 -14.19
C THR A 65 11.14 8.91 -14.80
N ILE A 66 10.20 9.25 -15.69
CA ILE A 66 9.18 8.31 -16.17
C ILE A 66 9.58 7.59 -17.48
N GLY A 67 10.62 8.06 -18.16
CA GLY A 67 10.95 7.56 -19.49
C GLY A 67 9.87 7.94 -20.52
N SER A 68 10.18 7.74 -21.80
CA SER A 68 9.47 8.30 -22.97
C SER A 68 8.04 7.79 -23.23
N ALA A 69 7.32 7.29 -22.21
CA ALA A 69 5.93 6.87 -22.32
C ALA A 69 4.97 8.09 -22.22
N GLU A 70 4.93 8.86 -23.31
CA GLU A 70 4.25 10.15 -23.44
C GLU A 70 2.77 10.14 -23.02
N GLY A 71 2.06 9.03 -23.26
CA GLY A 71 0.64 8.87 -22.89
C GLY A 71 0.37 8.78 -21.38
N TYR A 72 1.19 8.02 -20.64
CA TYR A 72 1.08 7.93 -19.17
C TYR A 72 1.52 9.23 -18.50
N LEU A 73 2.50 9.88 -19.10
CA LEU A 73 3.08 11.13 -18.62
C LEU A 73 2.06 12.26 -18.68
N ALA A 74 1.38 12.46 -19.82
CA ALA A 74 0.35 13.49 -19.96
C ALA A 74 -0.82 13.31 -18.97
N HIS A 75 -1.28 12.06 -18.78
CA HIS A 75 -2.36 11.78 -17.83
C HIS A 75 -1.93 11.95 -16.37
N TYR A 76 -0.67 11.64 -16.04
CA TYR A 76 -0.14 11.92 -14.71
C TYR A 76 0.00 13.43 -14.47
N TYR A 77 0.43 14.19 -15.48
CA TYR A 77 0.50 15.65 -15.38
C TYR A 77 -0.85 16.30 -15.14
N ALA A 78 -1.89 15.89 -15.88
CA ALA A 78 -3.25 16.39 -15.63
C ALA A 78 -3.67 16.16 -14.16
N HIS A 79 -3.39 14.96 -13.63
CA HIS A 79 -3.64 14.67 -12.21
C HIS A 79 -2.84 15.56 -11.25
N LEU A 80 -1.58 15.88 -11.56
CA LEU A 80 -0.77 16.77 -10.71
C LEU A 80 -1.25 18.22 -10.78
N VAL A 81 -1.68 18.70 -11.95
CA VAL A 81 -2.27 20.05 -12.13
C VAL A 81 -3.55 20.20 -11.33
N ASP A 82 -4.42 19.19 -11.36
CA ASP A 82 -5.66 19.17 -10.58
C ASP A 82 -5.42 18.99 -9.07
N ASN A 83 -4.20 18.60 -8.67
CA ASN A 83 -3.84 18.29 -7.28
C ASN A 83 -2.52 18.99 -6.89
N PRO A 84 -2.49 20.33 -6.76
CA PRO A 84 -1.26 21.09 -6.55
C PRO A 84 -0.49 20.69 -5.28
N LYS A 85 -1.19 20.26 -4.22
CA LYS A 85 -0.56 19.73 -3.00
C LYS A 85 0.20 18.42 -3.26
N ILE A 86 -0.34 17.55 -4.11
CA ILE A 86 0.31 16.31 -4.55
C ILE A 86 1.54 16.64 -5.39
N ALA A 87 1.43 17.61 -6.30
CA ALA A 87 2.52 18.10 -7.13
C ALA A 87 3.66 18.70 -6.27
N ARG A 88 3.38 19.59 -5.32
CA ARG A 88 4.41 20.17 -4.46
C ARG A 88 5.11 19.13 -3.61
N ALA A 89 4.34 18.22 -3.01
CA ALA A 89 4.93 17.13 -2.24
C ALA A 89 5.78 16.19 -3.10
N LEU A 90 5.49 16.06 -4.41
CA LEU A 90 6.31 15.30 -5.35
C LEU A 90 7.70 15.92 -5.49
N MET A 91 7.80 17.25 -5.55
CA MET A 91 9.06 17.98 -5.73
C MET A 91 10.02 17.82 -4.54
N SER A 92 9.49 17.49 -3.35
CA SER A 92 10.30 17.23 -2.16
C SER A 92 10.80 15.78 -2.01
N LEU A 93 10.42 14.87 -2.92
CA LEU A 93 10.82 13.46 -2.86
C LEU A 93 12.18 13.21 -3.50
N SER A 94 12.92 12.22 -2.96
CA SER A 94 14.06 11.65 -3.66
C SER A 94 13.60 10.91 -4.93
N GLU A 95 14.50 10.81 -5.91
CA GLU A 95 14.23 10.20 -7.22
C GLU A 95 13.61 8.79 -7.13
N SER A 96 14.12 7.93 -6.24
CA SER A 96 13.57 6.58 -6.03
C SER A 96 12.13 6.59 -5.49
N ASN A 97 11.78 7.54 -4.61
CA ASN A 97 10.44 7.67 -4.08
C ASN A 97 9.47 8.25 -5.12
N LEU A 98 9.97 9.11 -6.01
CA LEU A 98 9.21 9.63 -7.12
C LEU A 98 8.82 8.50 -8.10
N LEU A 99 9.77 7.64 -8.48
CA LEU A 99 9.51 6.47 -9.32
C LEU A 99 8.44 5.54 -8.74
N ILE A 100 8.50 5.25 -7.44
CA ILE A 100 7.51 4.42 -6.75
C ILE A 100 6.11 5.08 -6.81
N ARG A 101 6.04 6.40 -6.60
CA ARG A 101 4.78 7.14 -6.60
C ARG A 101 4.15 7.17 -7.99
N VAL A 102 4.94 7.42 -9.03
CA VAL A 102 4.49 7.33 -10.41
C VAL A 102 4.06 5.91 -10.74
N GLY A 103 4.88 4.90 -10.40
CA GLY A 103 4.56 3.50 -10.69
C GLY A 103 3.24 3.05 -10.09
N ARG A 104 2.93 3.49 -8.87
CA ARG A 104 1.62 3.29 -8.24
C ARG A 104 0.48 3.97 -9.00
N TYR A 105 0.70 5.19 -9.50
CA TYR A 105 -0.29 5.90 -10.30
C TYR A 105 -0.57 5.13 -11.60
N VAL A 106 0.48 4.77 -12.34
CA VAL A 106 0.34 4.04 -13.61
C VAL A 106 -0.40 2.72 -13.39
N MET A 107 0.00 1.94 -12.38
CA MET A 107 -0.66 0.67 -12.06
C MET A 107 -2.13 0.84 -11.64
N LYS A 108 -2.52 1.98 -11.06
CA LYS A 108 -3.91 2.22 -10.65
C LYS A 108 -4.83 2.58 -11.81
N TYR A 109 -4.31 3.28 -12.82
CA TYR A 109 -5.14 3.88 -13.87
C TYR A 109 -4.99 3.19 -15.24
N PHE A 110 -3.96 2.36 -15.43
CA PHE A 110 -3.61 1.78 -16.73
C PHE A 110 -3.30 0.28 -16.70
N ALA A 111 -3.31 -0.37 -15.54
CA ALA A 111 -3.16 -1.81 -15.37
C ALA A 111 -4.44 -2.41 -14.73
#